data_AF-A0ABD1MT68-F1
#
_entry.id   AF-A0ABD1MT68-F1
#
_cell.length_a   1.000
_cell.length_b   1.000
_cell.length_c   1.000
_cell.angle_alpha   90.00
_cell.angle_beta   90.00
_cell.angle_gamma   90.00
#
_symmetry.space_group_name_H-M   'P 1'
#
loop_
_entity.id
_entity.type
_entity.pdbx_description
1 polymer ?
#
loop_
_entity_poly.entity_id
_entity_poly.type
_entity_poly.pdbx_seq_one_letter_code
_entity_poly.pdbx_strand_id
1 'polypeptide(L)'
;MPQVAGAVALHSSLCSMSYEKPSSPSRSTVHVVPKPTSLLQNHPLYPQTHAKHSLELKEKILCLEVMGVDAGKALSQNPDLRTVSMESIHSIISFLMSKGLQEKDLPRIFGMCPKILTSDIKTDLNPVFDFILQELKVPEHSFRRVVNKCPRLLTSSVKDQLRPAFIYLRRLGFKNLEALAYQDSVLLVPNVENTLNPKLKFFGDSGTFQG
;
A
#
# COMPACT_ATOMS: atom_id res chain seq x y z
N MET A 1 -4.87 -48.72 -20.37
CA MET A 1 -5.99 -49.42 -21.04
C MET A 1 -6.34 -50.61 -20.14
N PRO A 2 -7.62 -50.84 -19.77
CA PRO A 2 -8.81 -50.59 -20.60
C PRO A 2 -9.82 -49.59 -20.04
N GLN A 3 -10.57 -49.02 -20.99
CA GLN A 3 -11.84 -48.31 -20.82
C GLN A 3 -12.96 -49.31 -20.47
N VAL A 4 -13.97 -48.87 -19.71
CA VAL A 4 -15.38 -49.21 -20.01
C VAL A 4 -16.27 -48.04 -19.60
N ALA A 5 -17.10 -47.61 -20.56
CA ALA A 5 -18.12 -46.57 -20.44
C ALA A 5 -19.40 -47.11 -19.78
N GLY A 6 -20.16 -46.22 -19.13
CA GLY A 6 -21.51 -46.51 -18.66
C GLY A 6 -22.30 -45.22 -18.48
N ALA A 7 -23.06 -44.85 -19.51
CA ALA A 7 -24.04 -43.78 -19.45
C ALA A 7 -25.37 -44.30 -18.91
N VAL A 8 -26.01 -43.56 -17.99
CA VAL A 8 -27.45 -43.65 -17.73
C VAL A 8 -28.00 -42.24 -17.48
N ALA A 9 -29.03 -41.90 -18.25
CA ALA A 9 -29.83 -40.69 -18.15
C ALA A 9 -31.04 -40.91 -17.21
N LEU A 10 -31.86 -39.86 -17.10
CA LEU A 10 -33.19 -39.75 -16.47
C LEU A 10 -33.13 -39.28 -14.99
N HIS A 11 -33.90 -38.30 -14.51
CA HIS A 11 -35.19 -37.79 -14.96
C HIS A 11 -35.43 -36.37 -14.41
N SER A 12 -35.97 -35.49 -15.24
CA SER A 12 -36.53 -34.19 -14.87
C SER A 12 -37.80 -34.37 -14.04
N SER A 13 -38.00 -33.55 -13.01
CA SER A 13 -39.30 -33.45 -12.33
C SER A 13 -39.64 -31.98 -12.10
N LEU A 14 -40.54 -31.50 -12.95
CA LEU A 14 -41.31 -30.27 -12.84
C LEU A 14 -42.39 -30.49 -11.79
N CYS A 15 -42.49 -29.60 -10.80
CA CYS A 15 -43.63 -29.57 -9.89
C CYS A 15 -44.36 -28.24 -10.08
N SER A 16 -45.43 -28.28 -10.88
CA SER A 16 -46.47 -27.27 -10.97
C SER A 16 -47.65 -27.74 -10.16
N MET A 17 -48.16 -26.93 -9.23
CA MET A 17 -49.52 -27.09 -8.69
C MET A 17 -50.15 -25.72 -8.51
N SER A 18 -51.39 -25.60 -8.97
CA SER A 18 -52.17 -24.38 -9.09
C SER A 18 -53.47 -24.47 -8.28
N TYR A 19 -53.95 -23.28 -7.85
CA TYR A 19 -55.30 -22.89 -7.41
C TYR A 19 -55.71 -23.33 -5.98
N GLU A 20 -56.25 -22.43 -5.13
CA GLU A 20 -57.57 -21.80 -5.26
C GLU A 20 -57.72 -20.44 -4.51
N LYS A 21 -58.84 -19.76 -4.84
CA LYS A 21 -59.26 -18.36 -4.62
C LYS A 21 -60.02 -18.16 -3.30
N PRO A 22 -60.16 -16.91 -2.79
CA PRO A 22 -61.53 -16.41 -2.58
C PRO A 22 -61.76 -14.92 -2.91
N SER A 23 -63.06 -14.64 -3.06
CA SER A 23 -63.81 -13.46 -3.47
C SER A 23 -63.61 -12.15 -2.70
N SER A 24 -63.70 -11.03 -3.43
CA SER A 24 -63.87 -9.64 -2.97
C SER A 24 -65.30 -9.35 -2.48
N PRO A 25 -65.53 -8.21 -1.80
CA PRO A 25 -66.27 -7.16 -2.51
C PRO A 25 -65.84 -5.70 -2.22
N SER A 26 -66.27 -4.81 -3.12
CA SER A 26 -66.58 -3.38 -2.95
C SER A 26 -65.46 -2.33 -3.06
N ARG A 27 -65.14 -2.04 -4.33
CA ARG A 27 -65.14 -0.71 -4.99
C ARG A 27 -64.94 0.53 -4.10
N SER A 28 -63.80 1.20 -4.27
CA SER A 28 -63.67 2.65 -4.21
C SER A 28 -62.58 3.10 -5.18
N THR A 29 -63.02 3.81 -6.22
CA THR A 29 -62.21 4.36 -7.30
C THR A 29 -61.40 5.54 -6.77
N VAL A 30 -60.07 5.45 -6.72
CA VAL A 30 -59.20 6.63 -6.64
C VAL A 30 -57.97 6.41 -7.53
N HIS A 31 -57.72 7.43 -8.35
CA HIS A 31 -56.71 7.56 -9.38
C HIS A 31 -55.33 6.97 -9.06
N VAL A 32 -54.80 6.23 -10.03
CA VAL A 32 -53.36 5.94 -10.16
C VAL A 32 -52.64 7.26 -10.41
N VAL A 33 -51.92 7.74 -9.40
CA VAL A 33 -50.89 8.78 -9.57
C VAL A 33 -49.58 8.06 -9.89
N PRO A 34 -48.91 8.36 -11.01
CA PRO A 34 -47.58 7.83 -11.26
C PRO A 34 -46.62 8.36 -10.20
N LYS A 35 -45.84 7.45 -9.62
CA LYS A 35 -44.74 7.72 -8.68
C LYS A 35 -43.88 8.87 -9.23
N PRO A 36 -43.74 10.00 -8.50
CA PRO A 36 -42.90 11.09 -8.99
C PRO A 36 -41.44 10.66 -8.92
N THR A 37 -40.92 10.26 -10.07
CA THR A 37 -39.50 10.34 -10.37
C THR A 37 -39.05 11.81 -10.26
N SER A 38 -37.89 11.97 -9.63
CA SER A 38 -36.94 13.08 -9.86
C SER A 38 -37.45 14.51 -9.64
N LEU A 39 -37.57 14.96 -8.39
CA LEU A 39 -37.53 16.40 -8.08
C LEU A 39 -36.85 16.71 -6.73
N LEU A 40 -35.68 16.11 -6.47
CA LEU A 40 -34.78 16.58 -5.40
C LEU A 40 -33.30 16.68 -5.83
N GLN A 41 -33.00 16.71 -7.13
CA GLN A 41 -31.61 16.74 -7.62
C GLN A 41 -31.03 18.15 -7.86
N ASN A 42 -31.82 19.22 -7.73
CA ASN A 42 -31.41 20.56 -8.19
C ASN A 42 -31.51 21.65 -7.10
N HIS A 43 -31.00 21.39 -5.88
CA HIS A 43 -30.79 22.48 -4.92
C HIS A 43 -29.31 22.92 -4.94
N PRO A 44 -28.99 24.22 -5.14
CA PRO A 44 -27.61 24.72 -5.31
C PRO A 44 -26.72 24.65 -4.05
N LEU A 45 -27.15 23.96 -3.00
CA LEU A 45 -26.47 23.91 -1.70
C LEU A 45 -25.95 22.51 -1.33
N TYR A 46 -25.99 21.53 -2.24
CA TYR A 46 -25.38 20.22 -2.02
C TYR A 46 -24.00 20.16 -2.71
N PRO A 47 -22.90 19.78 -2.03
CA PRO A 47 -21.58 20.27 -2.41
C PRO A 47 -20.99 19.46 -3.56
N GLN A 48 -20.81 20.14 -4.70
CA GLN A 48 -20.04 19.65 -5.86
C GLN A 48 -18.59 19.27 -5.49
N THR A 49 -18.10 19.74 -4.34
CA THR A 49 -16.82 19.37 -3.73
C THR A 49 -16.75 17.89 -3.36
N HIS A 50 -17.80 17.29 -2.78
CA HIS A 50 -17.78 15.86 -2.41
C HIS A 50 -17.73 14.93 -3.64
N ALA A 51 -18.36 15.33 -4.75
CA ALA A 51 -18.30 14.56 -5.99
C ALA A 51 -16.88 14.57 -6.58
N LYS A 52 -16.21 15.73 -6.58
CA LYS A 52 -14.81 15.86 -7.05
C LYS A 52 -13.85 15.05 -6.18
N HIS A 53 -13.93 15.17 -4.85
CA HIS A 53 -13.07 14.40 -3.94
C HIS A 53 -13.32 12.89 -4.03
N SER A 54 -14.57 12.46 -4.27
CA SER A 54 -14.89 11.05 -4.48
C SER A 54 -14.30 10.52 -5.79
N LEU A 55 -14.31 11.32 -6.86
CA LEU A 55 -13.72 10.94 -8.14
C LEU A 55 -12.19 10.82 -8.04
N GLU A 56 -11.54 11.80 -7.43
CA GLU A 56 -10.09 11.80 -7.26
C GLU A 56 -9.62 10.62 -6.38
N LEU A 57 -10.39 10.26 -5.35
CA LEU A 57 -10.11 9.08 -4.53
C LEU A 57 -10.26 7.77 -5.33
N LYS A 58 -11.26 7.67 -6.22
CA LYS A 58 -11.40 6.50 -7.11
C LYS A 58 -10.23 6.38 -8.08
N GLU A 59 -9.75 7.50 -8.62
CA GLU A 59 -8.56 7.52 -9.49
C GLU A 59 -7.31 7.05 -8.73
N LYS A 60 -7.12 7.51 -7.47
CA LYS A 60 -6.04 7.04 -6.59
C LYS A 60 -6.10 5.54 -6.38
N ILE A 61 -7.28 5.03 -6.02
CA ILE A 61 -7.50 3.59 -5.82
C ILE A 61 -7.17 2.83 -7.10
N LEU A 62 -7.71 3.25 -8.24
CA LEU A 62 -7.44 2.59 -9.52
C LEU A 62 -5.96 2.59 -9.87
N CYS A 63 -5.25 3.70 -9.66
CA CYS A 63 -3.82 3.81 -9.89
C CYS A 63 -3.03 2.79 -9.04
N LEU A 64 -3.36 2.67 -7.74
CA LEU A 64 -2.72 1.69 -6.86
C LEU A 64 -3.00 0.25 -7.30
N GLU A 65 -4.26 -0.07 -7.61
CA GLU A 65 -4.66 -1.42 -8.03
C GLU A 65 -4.01 -1.82 -9.36
N VAL A 66 -3.92 -0.90 -10.34
CA VAL A 66 -3.22 -1.13 -11.62
C VAL A 66 -1.73 -1.40 -11.40
N MET A 67 -1.10 -0.73 -10.43
CA MET A 67 0.29 -1.02 -10.04
C MET A 67 0.44 -2.31 -9.22
N GLY A 68 -0.64 -3.02 -8.89
CA GLY A 68 -0.62 -4.23 -8.06
C GLY A 68 -0.46 -3.96 -6.56
N VAL A 69 -0.87 -2.77 -6.10
CA VAL A 69 -0.88 -2.37 -4.69
C VAL A 69 -2.31 -2.46 -4.16
N ASP A 70 -2.51 -3.22 -3.08
CA ASP A 70 -3.78 -3.25 -2.35
C ASP A 70 -4.11 -1.85 -1.79
N ALA A 71 -5.05 -1.16 -2.43
CA ALA A 71 -5.40 0.21 -2.08
C ALA A 71 -6.06 0.29 -0.70
N GLY A 72 -6.85 -0.72 -0.31
CA GLY A 72 -7.50 -0.78 1.00
C GLY A 72 -6.48 -0.82 2.13
N LYS A 73 -5.49 -1.71 2.01
CA LYS A 73 -4.36 -1.81 2.94
C LYS A 73 -3.53 -0.53 2.93
N ALA A 74 -3.18 0.01 1.76
CA ALA A 74 -2.39 1.24 1.65
C ALA A 74 -3.08 2.43 2.35
N LEU A 75 -4.38 2.62 2.11
CA LEU A 75 -5.21 3.67 2.74
C LEU A 75 -5.35 3.48 4.26
N SER A 76 -5.40 2.23 4.73
CA SER A 76 -5.46 1.94 6.18
C SER A 76 -4.15 2.29 6.90
N GLN A 77 -3.01 2.10 6.22
CA GLN A 77 -1.68 2.34 6.78
C GLN A 77 -1.21 3.79 6.60
N ASN A 78 -1.76 4.50 5.61
CA ASN A 78 -1.44 5.89 5.34
C ASN A 78 -2.72 6.69 5.02
N PRO A 79 -3.41 7.24 6.04
CA PRO A 79 -4.65 8.01 5.85
C PRO A 79 -4.47 9.27 4.99
N ASP A 80 -3.25 9.84 4.95
CA ASP A 80 -2.94 11.05 4.18
C ASP A 80 -3.04 10.83 2.66
N LEU A 81 -3.05 9.57 2.21
CA LEU A 81 -3.35 9.23 0.81
C LEU A 81 -4.72 9.72 0.35
N ARG A 82 -5.65 9.99 1.27
CA ARG A 82 -6.97 10.53 0.92
C ARG A 82 -6.88 11.99 0.47
N THR A 83 -5.91 12.75 0.99
CA THR A 83 -5.80 14.20 0.81
C THR A 83 -4.70 14.60 -0.16
N VAL A 84 -3.65 13.79 -0.32
CA VAL A 84 -2.57 14.04 -1.30
C VAL A 84 -3.14 14.13 -2.72
N SER A 85 -2.64 15.01 -3.58
CA SER A 85 -3.13 15.11 -4.96
C SER A 85 -2.63 13.95 -5.83
N MET A 86 -3.34 13.64 -6.91
CA MET A 86 -2.84 12.67 -7.90
C MET A 86 -1.53 13.11 -8.55
N GLU A 87 -1.35 14.41 -8.79
CA GLU A 87 -0.10 14.96 -9.35
C GLU A 87 1.11 14.69 -8.45
N SER A 88 0.94 14.78 -7.12
CA SER A 88 1.99 14.46 -6.16
C SER A 88 2.35 12.97 -6.21
N ILE A 89 1.37 12.07 -6.31
CA ILE A 89 1.61 10.62 -6.47
C ILE A 89 2.41 10.35 -7.76
N HIS A 90 2.00 10.92 -8.89
CA HIS A 90 2.71 10.78 -10.16
C HIS A 90 4.14 11.35 -10.10
N SER A 91 4.33 12.46 -9.37
CA SER A 91 5.65 13.05 -9.17
C SER A 91 6.57 12.13 -8.39
N ILE A 92 6.06 11.47 -7.34
CA ILE A 92 6.81 10.50 -6.53
C ILE A 92 7.18 9.27 -7.38
N ILE A 93 6.23 8.73 -8.15
CA ILE A 93 6.48 7.60 -9.06
C ILE A 93 7.56 7.97 -10.07
N SER A 94 7.41 9.11 -10.75
CA SER A 94 8.38 9.59 -11.74
C SER A 94 9.77 9.81 -11.13
N PHE A 95 9.83 10.32 -9.91
CA PHE A 95 11.08 10.50 -9.17
C PHE A 95 11.75 9.17 -8.83
N LEU A 96 11.00 8.18 -8.33
CA LEU A 96 11.57 6.86 -8.06
C LEU A 96 12.09 6.21 -9.34
N MET A 97 11.34 6.33 -10.45
CA MET A 97 11.79 5.83 -11.74
C MET A 97 13.05 6.53 -12.25
N SER A 98 13.19 7.85 -12.04
CA SER A 98 14.41 8.59 -12.40
C SER A 98 15.63 8.18 -11.58
N LYS A 99 15.42 7.62 -10.37
CA LYS A 99 16.47 6.99 -9.54
C LYS A 99 16.78 5.54 -9.94
N GLY A 100 16.23 5.05 -11.06
CA GLY A 100 16.50 3.73 -11.62
C GLY A 100 15.61 2.60 -11.11
N LEU A 101 14.55 2.91 -10.35
CA LEU A 101 13.54 1.92 -9.99
C LEU A 101 12.65 1.60 -11.19
N GLN A 102 12.20 0.35 -11.28
CA GLN A 102 11.32 -0.10 -12.37
C GLN A 102 9.88 -0.24 -11.89
N GLU A 103 8.93 -0.15 -12.82
CA GLU A 103 7.50 -0.28 -12.52
C GLU A 103 7.17 -1.57 -11.76
N LYS A 104 7.83 -2.69 -12.11
CA LYS A 104 7.69 -3.99 -11.41
C LYS A 104 8.16 -4.00 -9.95
N ASP A 105 8.97 -3.01 -9.54
CA ASP A 105 9.47 -2.88 -8.17
C ASP A 105 8.46 -2.12 -7.28
N LEU A 106 7.68 -1.22 -7.89
CA LEU A 106 6.73 -0.32 -7.22
C LEU A 106 5.66 -1.05 -6.38
N PRO A 107 4.99 -2.12 -6.86
CA PRO A 107 3.99 -2.83 -6.06
C PRO A 107 4.52 -3.27 -4.70
N ARG A 108 5.74 -3.81 -4.67
CA ARG A 108 6.37 -4.25 -3.42
C ARG A 108 6.75 -3.08 -2.53
N ILE A 109 7.28 -2.01 -3.10
CA ILE A 109 7.72 -0.82 -2.36
C ILE A 109 6.53 -0.13 -1.70
N PHE A 110 5.49 0.19 -2.47
CA PHE A 110 4.30 0.87 -1.97
C PHE A 110 3.46 -0.04 -1.08
N GLY A 111 3.37 -1.34 -1.38
CA GLY A 111 2.68 -2.31 -0.53
C GLY A 111 3.35 -2.52 0.83
N MET A 112 4.68 -2.33 0.92
CA MET A 112 5.42 -2.38 2.20
C MET A 112 5.42 -1.03 2.94
N CYS A 113 5.48 0.07 2.20
CA CYS A 113 5.72 1.41 2.71
C CYS A 113 4.80 2.44 2.01
N PRO A 114 3.48 2.40 2.25
CA PRO A 114 2.54 3.30 1.57
C PRO A 114 2.74 4.78 1.95
N LYS A 115 3.48 5.05 3.04
CA LYS A 115 3.92 6.42 3.41
C LYS A 115 4.71 7.12 2.30
N ILE A 116 5.43 6.38 1.47
CA ILE A 116 6.24 6.95 0.38
C ILE A 116 5.38 7.80 -0.57
N LEU A 117 4.12 7.40 -0.79
CA LEU A 117 3.19 8.06 -1.71
C LEU A 117 2.70 9.44 -1.22
N THR A 118 2.99 9.78 0.04
CA THR A 118 2.73 11.11 0.62
C THR A 118 4.01 11.78 1.13
N SER A 119 5.18 11.25 0.82
CA SER A 119 6.46 11.84 1.20
C SER A 119 6.83 13.01 0.30
N ASP A 120 7.52 14.00 0.88
CA ASP A 120 8.09 15.09 0.10
C ASP A 120 9.39 14.65 -0.57
N ILE A 121 9.50 14.90 -1.87
CA ILE A 121 10.67 14.47 -2.66
C ILE A 121 11.94 15.16 -2.18
N LYS A 122 11.88 16.44 -1.80
CA LYS A 122 13.05 17.25 -1.45
C LYS A 122 13.50 17.00 -0.02
N THR A 123 12.57 16.89 0.93
CA THR A 123 12.90 16.79 2.36
C THR A 123 12.97 15.36 2.87
N ASP A 124 12.26 14.41 2.26
CA ASP A 124 12.21 13.03 2.73
C ASP A 124 13.00 12.10 1.81
N LEU A 125 12.70 12.09 0.51
CA LEU A 125 13.26 11.08 -0.40
C LEU A 125 14.68 11.41 -0.87
N ASN A 126 14.94 12.64 -1.32
CA ASN A 126 16.26 13.07 -1.78
C ASN A 126 17.37 12.80 -0.75
N PRO A 127 17.20 13.19 0.53
CA PRO A 127 18.21 12.92 1.55
C PRO A 127 18.52 11.43 1.69
N VAL A 128 17.54 10.53 1.52
CA VAL A 128 17.77 9.09 1.59
C VAL A 128 18.66 8.62 0.44
N PHE A 129 18.40 9.08 -0.79
CA PHE A 129 19.25 8.76 -1.93
C PHE A 129 20.65 9.36 -1.80
N ASP A 130 20.77 10.58 -1.28
CA ASP A 130 22.06 11.22 -1.00
C ASP A 130 22.84 10.46 0.07
N PHE A 131 22.16 9.98 1.13
CA PHE A 131 22.77 9.12 2.15
C PHE A 131 23.30 7.81 1.54
N ILE A 132 22.50 7.15 0.70
CA ILE A 132 22.90 5.90 0.02
C ILE A 132 24.12 6.15 -0.88
N LEU A 133 24.13 7.26 -1.62
CA LEU A 133 25.23 7.61 -2.53
C LEU A 133 26.50 8.03 -1.78
N GLN A 134 26.38 8.97 -0.85
CA GLN A 134 27.51 9.67 -0.27
C GLN A 134 28.05 9.00 0.99
N GLU A 135 27.18 8.44 1.83
CA GLU A 135 27.58 7.82 3.11
C GLU A 135 27.77 6.31 2.98
N LEU A 136 26.85 5.61 2.31
CA LEU A 136 27.00 4.17 2.03
C LEU A 136 27.89 3.86 0.82
N LYS A 137 28.29 4.88 0.05
CA LYS A 137 29.14 4.73 -1.15
C LYS A 137 28.55 3.78 -2.20
N VAL A 138 27.23 3.74 -2.31
CA VAL A 138 26.51 2.95 -3.30
C VAL A 138 26.38 3.76 -4.59
N PRO A 139 26.85 3.25 -5.73
CA PRO A 139 26.69 3.96 -7.00
C PRO A 139 25.22 3.97 -7.45
N GLU A 140 24.82 4.99 -8.19
CA GLU A 140 23.41 5.22 -8.56
C GLU A 140 22.76 4.04 -9.28
N HIS A 141 23.49 3.36 -10.18
CA HIS A 141 23.01 2.18 -10.90
C HIS A 141 22.62 1.01 -9.98
N SER A 142 23.06 1.03 -8.72
CA SER A 142 22.78 0.01 -7.71
C SER A 142 21.69 0.40 -6.71
N PHE A 143 21.11 1.62 -6.81
CA PHE A 143 20.01 2.05 -5.93
C PHE A 143 18.83 1.08 -5.96
N ARG A 144 18.44 0.63 -7.16
CA ARG A 144 17.37 -0.36 -7.33
C ARG A 144 17.60 -1.61 -6.47
N ARG A 145 18.84 -2.12 -6.40
CA ARG A 145 19.18 -3.30 -5.61
C ARG A 145 19.02 -3.04 -4.10
N VAL A 146 19.51 -1.91 -3.61
CA VAL A 146 19.44 -1.52 -2.19
C VAL A 146 17.98 -1.29 -1.77
N VAL A 147 17.23 -0.50 -2.53
CA VAL A 147 15.83 -0.19 -2.22
C VAL A 147 14.95 -1.43 -2.30
N ASN A 148 15.15 -2.30 -3.30
CA ASN A 148 14.44 -3.57 -3.36
C ASN A 148 14.81 -4.50 -2.20
N LYS A 149 16.02 -4.44 -1.66
CA LYS A 149 16.35 -5.21 -0.46
C LYS A 149 15.57 -4.67 0.75
N CYS A 150 15.58 -3.36 0.94
CA CYS A 150 14.95 -2.71 2.10
C CYS A 150 14.18 -1.42 1.72
N PRO A 151 12.90 -1.54 1.31
CA PRO A 151 12.09 -0.38 0.94
C PRO A 151 11.89 0.63 2.07
N ARG A 152 11.98 0.17 3.32
CA ARG A 152 11.82 1.00 4.54
C ARG A 152 12.87 2.11 4.65
N LEU A 153 14.01 2.00 3.95
CA LEU A 153 15.00 3.08 3.86
C LEU A 153 14.35 4.37 3.37
N LEU A 154 13.47 4.30 2.37
CA LEU A 154 12.80 5.47 1.77
C LEU A 154 11.87 6.21 2.75
N THR A 155 11.43 5.56 3.81
CA THR A 155 10.55 6.15 4.84
C THR A 155 11.29 6.52 6.13
N SER A 156 12.59 6.28 6.19
CA SER A 156 13.40 6.49 7.38
C SER A 156 14.01 7.89 7.38
N SER A 157 13.97 8.59 8.51
CA SER A 157 14.65 9.89 8.64
C SER A 157 16.17 9.68 8.55
N VAL A 158 16.82 10.36 7.61
CA VAL A 158 18.28 10.31 7.49
C VAL A 158 18.94 10.85 8.76
N LYS A 159 18.43 11.98 9.27
CA LYS A 159 19.00 12.68 10.41
C LYS A 159 18.83 11.90 11.71
N ASP A 160 17.65 11.33 11.92
CA ASP A 160 17.26 10.78 13.23
C ASP A 160 17.36 9.25 13.29
N GLN A 161 17.43 8.56 12.16
CA GLN A 161 17.46 7.09 12.09
C GLN A 161 18.69 6.59 11.34
N LEU A 162 18.80 6.89 10.03
CA LEU A 162 19.82 6.24 9.19
C LEU A 162 21.25 6.63 9.58
N ARG A 163 21.53 7.92 9.76
CA ARG A 163 22.88 8.41 10.09
C ARG A 163 23.30 8.00 11.51
N PRO A 164 22.46 8.13 12.55
CA PRO A 164 22.78 7.56 13.86
C PRO A 164 23.07 6.06 13.80
N ALA A 165 22.24 5.28 13.10
CA ALA A 165 22.43 3.83 12.96
C ALA A 165 23.73 3.50 12.24
N PHE A 166 24.01 4.22 11.16
CA PHE A 166 25.26 4.09 10.43
C PHE A 166 26.48 4.35 11.33
N ILE A 167 26.52 5.47 12.04
CA ILE A 167 27.63 5.82 12.95
C ILE A 167 27.80 4.75 14.03
N TYR A 168 26.70 4.27 14.60
CA TYR A 168 26.72 3.24 15.62
C TYR A 168 27.28 1.91 15.09
N LEU A 169 26.82 1.43 13.93
CA LEU A 169 27.33 0.21 13.29
C LEU A 169 28.82 0.36 12.94
N ARG A 170 29.26 1.53 12.48
CA ARG A 170 30.68 1.82 12.25
C ARG A 170 31.51 1.67 13.53
N ARG A 171 30.99 2.13 14.68
CA ARG A 171 31.64 1.98 15.98
C ARG A 171 31.70 0.54 16.47
N LEU A 172 30.68 -0.27 16.14
CA LEU A 172 30.66 -1.71 16.44
C LEU A 172 31.60 -2.54 15.54
N GLY A 173 32.25 -1.94 14.54
CA GLY A 173 33.23 -2.61 13.68
C GLY A 173 32.70 -3.01 12.30
N PHE A 174 31.49 -2.60 11.91
CA PHE A 174 30.98 -2.81 10.56
C PHE A 174 31.73 -1.92 9.55
N LYS A 175 32.85 -2.44 9.02
CA LYS A 175 33.71 -1.70 8.09
C LYS A 175 33.27 -1.81 6.63
N ASN A 176 32.60 -2.91 6.27
CA ASN A 176 32.17 -3.20 4.91
C ASN A 176 30.85 -2.49 4.58
N LEU A 177 30.94 -1.35 3.89
CA LEU A 177 29.77 -0.55 3.48
C LEU A 177 28.91 -1.26 2.43
N GLU A 178 29.54 -2.05 1.56
CA GLU A 178 28.86 -2.84 0.53
C GLU A 178 27.95 -3.89 1.18
N ALA A 179 28.48 -4.66 2.14
CA ALA A 179 27.68 -5.61 2.91
C ALA A 179 26.54 -4.90 3.65
N LEU A 180 26.82 -3.75 4.26
CA LEU A 180 25.81 -2.97 4.97
C LEU A 180 24.70 -2.44 4.06
N ALA A 181 25.01 -2.06 2.81
CA ALA A 181 24.03 -1.59 1.85
C ALA A 181 23.20 -2.73 1.21
N TYR A 182 23.84 -3.85 0.85
CA TYR A 182 23.20 -4.90 0.04
C TYR A 182 22.72 -6.11 0.84
N GLN A 183 23.27 -6.36 2.02
CA GLN A 183 22.97 -7.53 2.84
C GLN A 183 22.23 -7.10 4.12
N ASP A 184 22.81 -6.13 4.84
CA ASP A 184 22.39 -5.75 6.18
C ASP A 184 21.67 -4.39 6.26
N SER A 185 21.07 -3.92 5.15
CA SER A 185 20.39 -2.62 5.11
C SER A 185 19.24 -2.49 6.10
N VAL A 186 18.70 -3.63 6.56
CA VAL A 186 17.71 -3.68 7.65
C VAL A 186 18.26 -3.22 9.00
N LEU A 187 19.58 -3.19 9.20
CA LEU A 187 20.20 -2.66 10.42
C LEU A 187 20.24 -1.13 10.47
N LEU A 188 20.05 -0.46 9.33
CA LEU A 188 20.06 1.00 9.23
C LEU A 188 18.70 1.64 9.54
N VAL A 189 17.61 0.87 9.38
CA VAL A 189 16.22 1.35 9.55
C VAL A 189 15.81 1.52 11.02
N PRO A 190 16.18 0.63 11.96
CA PRO A 190 15.77 0.76 13.36
C PRO A 190 16.35 2.00 14.01
N ASN A 191 15.56 2.64 14.88
CA ASN A 191 16.09 3.70 15.73
C ASN A 191 17.13 3.10 16.70
N VAL A 192 18.33 3.68 16.71
CA VAL A 192 19.46 3.21 17.53
C VAL A 192 19.13 3.19 19.01
N GLU A 193 18.56 4.28 19.51
CA GLU A 193 18.30 4.47 20.93
C GLU A 193 17.21 3.51 21.42
N ASN A 194 16.18 3.33 20.61
CA ASN A 194 14.97 2.60 21.02
C ASN A 194 15.00 1.11 20.62
N THR A 195 15.75 0.71 19.59
CA THR A 195 15.66 -0.65 19.03
C THR A 195 17.00 -1.39 18.97
N LEU A 196 18.12 -0.73 18.64
CA LEU A 196 19.41 -1.41 18.52
C LEU A 196 20.10 -1.56 19.88
N ASN A 197 20.16 -0.49 20.68
CA ASN A 197 20.79 -0.53 22.01
C ASN A 197 20.17 -1.59 22.94
N PRO A 198 18.83 -1.72 23.06
CA PRO A 198 18.24 -2.74 23.93
C PRO A 198 18.54 -4.17 23.45
N LYS A 199 18.51 -4.40 22.13
CA LYS A 199 18.77 -5.72 21.55
C LYS A 199 20.23 -6.14 21.74
N LEU A 200 21.19 -5.22 21.56
CA LEU A 200 22.61 -5.52 21.78
C LEU A 200 22.95 -5.70 23.26
N LYS A 201 22.34 -4.93 24.18
CA LYS A 201 22.51 -5.17 25.62
C LYS A 201 22.01 -6.55 26.02
N PHE A 202 20.87 -6.97 25.50
CA PHE A 202 20.35 -8.32 25.72
C PHE A 202 21.30 -9.43 25.23
N PHE A 203 21.99 -9.23 24.10
CA PHE A 203 23.01 -10.16 23.62
C PHE A 203 24.34 -10.06 24.37
N GLY A 204 24.70 -8.89 24.91
CA GLY A 204 25.86 -8.72 25.78
C GLY A 204 25.68 -9.37 27.16
N ASP A 205 24.47 -9.29 27.71
CA ASP A 205 24.14 -9.81 29.04
C ASP A 205 23.86 -11.32 29.03
N SER A 206 23.56 -11.92 27.87
CA SER A 206 23.39 -13.38 27.71
C SER A 206 24.71 -14.13 27.45
N GLY A 207 25.83 -13.41 27.31
CA GLY A 207 27.16 -13.98 27.07
C GLY A 207 27.99 -14.28 28.33
N THR A 208 27.54 -13.88 29.52
CA THR A 208 28.21 -14.23 30.79
C THR A 208 27.43 -15.31 31.53
N PHE A 209 27.48 -16.55 31.03
CA PHE A 209 27.22 -17.71 31.88
C PHE A 209 28.56 -18.16 32.47
N GLN A 210 28.73 -17.81 33.75
CA GLN A 210 29.83 -18.21 34.62
C GLN A 210 29.46 -19.57 35.23
N GLY A 211 30.30 -20.59 35.05
CA GLY A 211 30.13 -21.91 35.66
C GLY A 211 30.70 -23.03 34.82
#